data_AF-D3BT01-F1
#
_entry.id   AF-D3BT01-F1
#
_cell.length_a   1.000
_cell.length_b   1.000
_cell.length_c   1.000
_cell.angle_alpha   90.00
_cell.angle_beta   90.00
_cell.angle_gamma   90.00
#
_symmetry.space_group_name_H-M   'P 1'
#
loop_
_entity.id
_entity.type
_entity.pdbx_description
1 polymer ?
#
loop_
_entity_poly.entity_id
_entity_poly.type
_entity_poly.pdbx_seq_one_letter_code
_entity_poly.pdbx_strand_id
1 'polypeptide(L)'
;MSNNTEHDYETIESLKEEIEIIDRHKDEYREPKSFNAVAFDYTEENERATFSLGRQPKLSKINDANTKELTPQQQKLIDLKKKLVSTANEAKKNIYKSVVDEHSRIHNGPMNESEEKKKLFEEKKRQEEEEIKKEGGDPEREKLKNALASDLENKAKKKGNKKFEGVHNKQSDSHIYNSYKKRVKEMESFRNSEHYKEFVDKDQINNETEYGKHGFVPEANVNAMKQELLKHQMERRNNFKKRGTNPDEDVSWINEQNRVFNKKVSRAYDKYTLEIRQNLERGTSL
;
A
#
# COMPACT_ATOMS: atom_id res chain seq x y z
N MET A 1 8.80 -15.69 -25.80
CA MET A 1 8.04 -14.43 -25.90
C MET A 1 8.32 -13.64 -24.64
N SER A 2 8.84 -12.41 -24.82
CA SER A 2 9.25 -11.52 -23.74
C SER A 2 8.04 -11.14 -22.89
N ASN A 3 8.04 -11.46 -21.59
CA ASN A 3 7.11 -10.88 -20.64
C ASN A 3 7.61 -9.48 -20.30
N ASN A 4 7.28 -8.51 -21.17
CA ASN A 4 7.19 -7.12 -20.75
C ASN A 4 5.95 -7.05 -19.86
N THR A 5 6.14 -7.10 -18.54
CA THR A 5 5.18 -6.52 -17.62
C THR A 5 5.22 -5.01 -17.85
N GLU A 6 4.35 -4.53 -18.73
CA GLU A 6 3.90 -3.14 -18.72
C GLU A 6 3.33 -2.91 -17.31
N HIS A 7 4.16 -2.38 -16.43
CA HIS A 7 3.68 -1.77 -15.20
C HIS A 7 2.86 -0.56 -15.65
N ASP A 8 1.54 -0.68 -15.61
CA ASP A 8 0.60 0.40 -15.87
C ASP A 8 0.88 1.53 -14.86
N TYR A 9 1.71 2.49 -15.26
CA TYR A 9 2.06 3.68 -14.49
C TYR A 9 0.88 4.67 -14.35
N GLU A 10 -0.36 4.19 -14.40
CA GLU A 10 -1.53 5.00 -14.66
C GLU A 10 -2.03 5.77 -13.43
N THR A 11 -1.76 5.31 -12.21
CA THR A 11 -2.25 5.96 -10.97
C THR A 11 -1.14 6.59 -10.13
N ILE A 12 -1.46 7.68 -9.42
CA ILE A 12 -0.51 8.37 -8.51
C ILE A 12 -0.08 7.43 -7.37
N GLU A 13 -0.97 6.53 -6.94
CA GLU A 13 -0.70 5.56 -5.88
C GLU A 13 0.27 4.46 -6.31
N SER A 14 0.20 3.95 -7.55
CA SER A 14 1.15 2.94 -8.05
C SER A 14 2.56 3.50 -8.18
N LEU A 15 2.69 4.73 -8.70
CA LEU A 15 3.96 5.45 -8.75
C LEU A 15 4.57 5.65 -7.36
N LYS A 16 3.73 5.99 -6.37
CA LYS A 16 4.17 6.15 -4.98
C LYS A 16 4.69 4.85 -4.38
N GLU A 17 3.98 3.74 -4.57
CA GLU A 17 4.37 2.43 -4.05
C GLU A 17 5.69 1.95 -4.68
N GLU A 18 5.86 2.13 -5.98
CA GLU A 18 7.11 1.78 -6.65
C GLU A 18 8.30 2.65 -6.22
N ILE A 19 8.09 3.95 -6.01
CA ILE A 19 9.13 4.83 -5.44
C ILE A 19 9.54 4.33 -4.05
N GLU A 20 8.58 3.95 -3.20
CA GLU A 20 8.85 3.40 -1.87
C GLU A 20 9.58 2.04 -1.93
N ILE A 21 9.31 1.20 -2.93
CA ILE A 21 10.06 -0.04 -3.17
C ILE A 21 11.51 0.27 -3.57
N ILE A 22 11.71 1.17 -4.52
CA ILE A 22 13.03 1.53 -5.04
C ILE A 22 13.89 2.21 -3.96
N ASP A 23 13.32 3.12 -3.17
CA ASP A 23 14.05 3.81 -2.11
C ASP A 23 14.44 2.84 -0.98
N ARG A 24 13.60 1.85 -0.63
CA ARG A 24 13.96 0.78 0.33
C ARG A 24 15.15 -0.06 -0.15
N HIS A 25 15.24 -0.35 -1.44
CA HIS A 25 16.36 -1.11 -2.00
C HIS A 25 17.66 -0.29 -2.11
N LYS A 26 17.56 1.04 -2.23
CA LYS A 26 18.75 1.93 -2.22
C LYS A 26 19.47 1.96 -0.87
N ASP A 27 18.75 1.84 0.24
CA ASP A 27 19.38 1.82 1.57
C ASP A 27 20.26 0.57 1.79
N GLU A 28 20.03 -0.51 1.05
CA GLU A 28 20.83 -1.75 1.11
C GLU A 28 22.10 -1.68 0.25
N TYR A 29 22.18 -0.79 -0.75
CA TYR A 29 23.29 -0.71 -1.69
C TYR A 29 24.04 0.63 -1.57
N ARG A 30 25.24 0.59 -0.98
CA ARG A 30 26.20 1.71 -1.02
C ARG A 30 27.20 1.47 -2.13
N GLU A 31 27.13 2.25 -3.21
CA GLU A 31 28.17 2.25 -4.23
C GLU A 31 29.53 2.59 -3.60
N PRO A 32 30.59 1.81 -3.89
CA PRO A 32 31.94 2.21 -3.52
C PRO A 32 32.26 3.51 -4.26
N LYS A 33 32.73 4.52 -3.52
CA LYS A 33 33.14 5.82 -4.08
C LYS A 33 34.06 5.59 -5.27
N SER A 34 33.59 5.91 -6.47
CA SER A 34 34.41 5.82 -7.66
C SER A 34 35.52 6.87 -7.57
N PHE A 35 36.76 6.45 -7.81
CA PHE A 35 37.95 7.32 -7.73
C PHE A 35 38.07 8.31 -8.91
N ASN A 36 37.05 8.37 -9.78
CA ASN A 36 36.98 9.27 -10.93
C ASN A 36 35.92 10.37 -10.71
N ALA A 37 35.98 11.04 -9.56
CA ALA A 37 35.35 12.35 -9.45
C ALA A 37 36.09 13.29 -10.42
N VAL A 38 35.35 13.75 -11.44
CA VAL A 38 35.84 14.60 -12.54
C VAL A 38 36.72 15.73 -11.98
N ALA A 39 37.99 15.74 -12.40
CA ALA A 39 39.04 16.62 -11.86
C ALA A 39 38.95 18.09 -12.32
N PHE A 40 37.84 18.49 -12.95
CA PHE A 40 37.65 19.85 -13.46
C PHE A 40 36.38 20.46 -12.90
N ASP A 41 36.56 21.55 -12.16
CA ASP A 41 35.49 22.34 -11.56
C ASP A 41 34.95 23.33 -12.61
N TYR A 42 33.89 22.92 -13.30
CA TYR A 42 33.23 23.70 -14.37
C TYR A 42 32.33 24.84 -13.83
N THR A 43 32.37 25.12 -12.53
CA THR A 43 31.57 26.18 -11.90
C THR A 43 31.81 27.55 -12.53
N GLU A 44 33.05 27.91 -12.83
CA GLU A 44 33.38 29.19 -13.49
C GLU A 44 32.81 29.29 -14.92
N GLU A 45 32.81 28.19 -15.68
CA GLU A 45 32.27 28.15 -17.04
C GLU A 45 30.73 28.18 -17.05
N ASN A 46 30.11 27.55 -16.04
CA ASN A 46 28.68 27.62 -15.78
C ASN A 46 28.22 29.02 -15.34
N GLU A 47 29.01 29.71 -14.52
CA GLU A 47 28.77 31.13 -14.20
C GLU A 47 28.89 32.01 -15.45
N ARG A 48 29.91 31.82 -16.29
CA ARG A 48 30.04 32.56 -17.57
C ARG A 48 28.87 32.31 -18.53
N ALA A 49 28.36 31.09 -18.59
CA ALA A 49 27.20 30.75 -19.41
C ALA A 49 25.92 31.46 -18.91
N THR A 50 25.71 31.52 -17.59
CA THR A 50 24.56 32.21 -16.99
C THR A 50 24.66 33.74 -17.07
N PHE A 51 25.86 34.33 -16.93
CA PHE A 51 26.06 35.78 -17.08
C PHE A 51 25.83 36.29 -18.53
N SER A 52 25.90 35.40 -19.54
CA SER A 52 25.59 35.77 -20.93
C SER A 52 24.10 36.09 -21.18
N LEU A 53 23.21 35.74 -20.24
CA LEU A 53 21.76 35.96 -20.31
C LEU A 53 21.31 37.43 -20.24
N GLY A 54 22.23 38.37 -19.98
CA GLY A 54 21.90 39.79 -19.77
C GLY A 54 21.70 40.64 -21.03
N ARG A 55 22.17 40.21 -22.22
CA ARG A 55 21.97 40.98 -23.47
C ARG A 55 20.75 40.51 -24.22
N GLN A 56 19.57 40.95 -23.76
CA GLN A 56 18.39 40.96 -24.62
C GLN A 56 18.71 41.79 -25.88
N PRO A 57 18.40 41.30 -27.10
CA PRO A 57 18.47 42.15 -28.28
C PRO A 57 17.58 43.37 -28.03
N LYS A 58 18.14 44.57 -28.18
CA LYS A 58 17.38 45.83 -28.08
C LYS A 58 16.37 45.88 -29.23
N LEU A 59 15.25 45.18 -29.11
CA LEU A 59 14.08 45.48 -29.90
C LEU A 59 13.51 46.77 -29.30
N SER A 60 13.48 47.83 -30.11
CA SER A 60 12.76 49.04 -29.76
C SER A 60 11.35 48.65 -29.31
N LYS A 61 10.99 49.03 -28.08
CA LYS A 61 9.61 48.92 -27.59
C LYS A 61 8.76 49.77 -28.52
N ILE A 62 8.09 49.15 -29.49
CA ILE A 62 7.07 49.84 -30.29
C ILE A 62 5.91 50.05 -29.31
N ASN A 63 5.71 51.29 -28.89
CA ASN A 63 4.63 51.66 -27.97
C ASN A 63 3.28 51.23 -28.59
N ASP A 64 2.56 50.31 -27.94
CA ASP A 64 1.26 49.80 -28.39
C ASP A 64 0.16 50.89 -28.48
N ALA A 65 0.44 52.10 -27.98
CA ALA A 65 -0.48 53.23 -27.92
C ALA A 65 -0.87 53.85 -29.28
N ASN A 66 -0.08 53.64 -30.34
CA ASN A 66 -0.36 54.22 -31.68
C ASN A 66 -1.06 53.26 -32.66
N THR A 67 -1.45 52.05 -32.25
CA THR A 67 -1.93 50.98 -33.15
C THR A 67 -3.29 51.24 -33.82
N LYS A 68 -4.08 52.21 -33.32
CA LYS A 68 -5.42 52.52 -33.83
C LYS A 68 -5.46 53.42 -35.07
N GLU A 69 -4.37 54.12 -35.39
CA GLU A 69 -4.29 55.04 -36.55
C GLU A 69 -3.54 54.45 -37.76
N LEU A 70 -3.10 53.18 -37.68
CA LEU A 70 -2.36 52.52 -38.76
C LEU A 70 -3.29 51.89 -39.79
N THR A 71 -2.83 51.86 -41.04
CA THR A 71 -3.57 51.19 -42.12
C THR A 71 -3.67 49.67 -41.86
N PRO A 72 -4.70 48.98 -42.39
CA PRO A 72 -4.88 47.54 -42.17
C PRO A 72 -3.65 46.70 -42.57
N GLN A 73 -2.91 47.14 -43.59
CA GLN A 73 -1.67 46.50 -44.03
C GLN A 73 -0.54 46.65 -43.00
N GLN A 74 -0.44 47.83 -42.36
CA GLN A 74 0.56 48.07 -41.33
C GLN A 74 0.26 47.32 -40.03
N GLN A 75 -1.02 47.19 -39.66
CA GLN A 75 -1.44 46.36 -38.52
C GLN A 75 -1.07 44.88 -38.74
N LYS A 76 -1.39 44.34 -39.93
CA LYS A 76 -1.01 42.97 -40.30
C LYS A 76 0.52 42.75 -40.28
N LEU A 77 1.30 43.75 -40.68
CA LEU A 77 2.77 43.70 -40.59
C LEU A 77 3.28 43.69 -39.15
N ILE A 78 2.66 44.44 -38.25
CA ILE A 78 2.99 44.44 -36.81
C ILE A 78 2.68 43.09 -36.18
N ASP A 79 1.52 42.51 -36.49
CA ASP A 79 1.14 41.19 -35.98
C ASP A 79 2.07 40.08 -36.50
N LEU A 80 2.45 40.14 -37.77
CA LEU A 80 3.46 39.23 -38.33
C LEU A 80 4.82 39.38 -37.64
N LYS A 81 5.25 40.61 -37.34
CA LYS A 81 6.48 40.86 -36.57
C LYS A 81 6.37 40.35 -35.13
N LYS A 82 5.25 40.55 -34.45
CA LYS A 82 4.99 40.04 -33.10
C LYS A 82 5.04 38.52 -33.08
N LYS A 83 4.39 37.86 -34.04
CA LYS A 83 4.42 36.40 -34.20
C LYS A 83 5.83 35.89 -34.50
N LEU A 84 6.58 36.56 -35.38
CA LEU A 84 7.96 36.17 -35.69
C LEU A 84 8.86 36.28 -34.45
N VAL A 85 8.71 37.34 -33.66
CA VAL A 85 9.45 37.53 -32.40
C VAL A 85 9.04 36.48 -31.36
N SER A 86 7.74 36.19 -31.21
CA SER A 86 7.28 35.16 -30.28
C SER A 86 7.81 33.78 -30.65
N THR A 87 7.73 33.40 -31.93
CA THR A 87 8.27 32.12 -32.42
C THR A 87 9.78 32.04 -32.28
N ALA A 88 10.50 33.14 -32.50
CA ALA A 88 11.95 33.20 -32.33
C ALA A 88 12.34 33.07 -30.86
N ASN A 89 11.56 33.65 -29.94
CA ASN A 89 11.79 33.55 -28.50
C ASN A 89 11.46 32.14 -27.99
N GLU A 90 10.38 31.52 -28.48
CA GLU A 90 10.05 30.12 -28.20
C GLU A 90 11.15 29.19 -28.69
N ALA A 91 11.66 29.37 -29.91
CA ALA A 91 12.77 28.59 -30.44
C ALA A 91 14.03 28.74 -29.57
N LYS A 92 14.38 29.96 -29.16
CA LYS A 92 15.52 30.20 -28.24
C LYS A 92 15.32 29.51 -26.89
N LYS A 93 14.11 29.56 -26.33
CA LYS A 93 13.78 28.89 -25.06
C LYS A 93 13.91 27.37 -25.18
N ASN A 94 13.47 26.81 -26.31
CA ASN A 94 13.57 25.37 -26.58
C ASN A 94 15.04 24.92 -26.74
N ILE A 95 15.85 25.68 -27.47
CA ILE A 95 17.29 25.43 -27.61
C ILE A 95 17.99 25.53 -26.25
N TYR A 96 17.68 26.56 -25.46
CA TYR A 96 18.25 26.71 -24.13
C TYR A 96 17.87 25.53 -23.23
N LYS A 97 16.60 25.12 -23.24
CA LYS A 97 16.13 23.96 -22.49
C LYS A 97 16.87 22.69 -22.91
N SER A 98 17.03 22.44 -24.21
CA SER A 98 17.75 21.25 -24.69
C SER A 98 19.22 21.24 -24.27
N VAL A 99 19.89 22.41 -24.33
CA VAL A 99 21.30 22.54 -23.90
C VAL A 99 21.43 22.31 -22.40
N VAL A 100 20.53 22.85 -21.57
CA VAL A 100 20.51 22.62 -20.12
C VAL A 100 20.22 21.15 -19.79
N ASP A 101 19.28 20.52 -20.51
CA ASP A 101 18.95 19.10 -20.33
C ASP A 101 20.10 18.19 -20.77
N GLU A 102 20.84 18.54 -21.82
CA GLU A 102 22.04 17.82 -22.27
C GLU A 102 23.19 17.99 -21.27
N HIS A 103 23.45 19.22 -20.82
CA HIS A 103 24.45 19.50 -19.79
C HIS A 103 24.16 18.75 -18.49
N SER A 104 22.89 18.73 -18.06
CA SER A 104 22.47 17.96 -16.88
C SER A 104 22.68 16.46 -17.08
N ARG A 105 22.45 15.92 -18.29
CA ARG A 105 22.71 14.52 -18.62
C ARG A 105 24.19 14.16 -18.68
N ILE A 106 25.04 15.07 -19.16
CA ILE A 106 26.50 14.87 -19.19
C ILE A 106 27.07 14.88 -17.76
N HIS A 107 26.61 15.81 -16.91
CA HIS A 107 27.13 15.94 -15.54
C HIS A 107 26.55 14.91 -14.57
N ASN A 108 25.25 14.63 -14.64
CA ASN A 108 24.57 13.74 -13.68
C ASN A 108 24.39 12.31 -14.21
N GLY A 109 24.77 12.03 -15.46
CA GLY A 109 24.55 10.75 -16.12
C GLY A 109 23.14 10.59 -16.70
N PRO A 110 22.82 9.41 -17.28
CA PRO A 110 21.44 9.07 -17.64
C PRO A 110 20.57 9.10 -16.38
N MET A 111 19.37 9.66 -16.50
CA MET A 111 18.49 9.81 -15.36
C MET A 111 18.10 8.44 -14.82
N ASN A 112 18.25 8.24 -13.51
CA ASN A 112 17.91 6.96 -12.90
C ASN A 112 16.40 6.71 -13.03
N GLU A 113 15.97 5.47 -13.26
CA GLU A 113 14.54 5.10 -13.35
C GLU A 113 13.72 5.63 -12.15
N SER A 114 14.33 5.61 -10.96
CA SER A 114 13.80 6.21 -9.72
C SER A 114 13.46 7.70 -9.85
N GLU A 115 14.35 8.47 -10.47
CA GLU A 115 14.18 9.91 -10.66
C GLU A 115 13.13 10.20 -11.73
N GLU A 116 13.03 9.36 -12.76
CA GLU A 116 11.99 9.48 -13.80
C GLU A 116 10.60 9.26 -13.20
N LYS A 117 10.45 8.21 -12.38
CA LYS A 117 9.21 7.93 -11.65
C LYS A 117 8.86 9.06 -10.67
N LYS A 118 9.84 9.64 -9.98
CA LYS A 118 9.63 10.81 -9.10
C LYS A 118 9.13 12.04 -9.87
N LYS A 119 9.72 12.36 -11.02
CA LYS A 119 9.24 13.48 -11.87
C LYS A 119 7.83 13.21 -12.40
N LEU A 120 7.54 11.98 -12.80
CA LEU A 120 6.21 11.60 -13.29
C LEU A 120 5.14 11.72 -12.18
N PHE A 121 5.49 11.32 -10.95
CA PHE A 121 4.65 11.49 -9.76
C PHE A 121 4.36 12.97 -9.46
N GLU A 122 5.38 13.83 -9.49
CA GLU A 122 5.22 15.27 -9.28
C GLU A 122 4.35 15.93 -10.35
N GLU A 123 4.52 15.55 -11.62
CA GLU A 123 3.71 16.08 -12.72
C GLU A 123 2.25 15.65 -12.59
N LYS A 124 1.96 14.38 -12.27
CA LYS A 124 0.58 13.91 -12.04
C LYS A 124 -0.08 14.59 -10.84
N LYS A 125 0.66 14.77 -9.75
CA LYS A 125 0.17 15.51 -8.58
C LYS A 125 -0.17 16.96 -8.93
N ARG A 126 0.65 17.61 -9.76
CA ARG A 126 0.37 18.97 -10.23
C ARG A 126 -0.88 19.02 -11.12
N GLN A 127 -1.07 18.03 -11.98
CA GLN A 127 -2.27 17.92 -12.83
C GLN A 127 -3.53 17.76 -11.98
N GLU A 128 -3.53 16.88 -10.98
CA GLU A 128 -4.65 16.70 -10.05
C GLU A 128 -4.96 18.01 -9.28
N GLU A 129 -3.94 18.72 -8.80
CA GLU A 129 -4.13 20.02 -8.15
C GLU A 129 -4.72 21.09 -9.08
N GLU A 130 -4.34 21.09 -10.36
CA GLU A 130 -4.91 21.99 -11.37
C GLU A 130 -6.36 21.63 -11.72
N GLU A 131 -6.69 20.35 -11.77
CA GLU A 131 -8.06 19.86 -11.99
C GLU A 131 -8.98 20.26 -10.84
N ILE A 132 -8.56 20.04 -9.58
CA ILE A 132 -9.32 20.46 -8.40
C ILE A 132 -9.54 21.98 -8.40
N LYS A 133 -8.53 22.76 -8.80
CA LYS A 133 -8.67 24.23 -8.94
C LYS A 133 -9.64 24.63 -10.05
N LYS A 134 -9.65 23.93 -11.19
CA LYS A 134 -10.60 24.17 -12.29
C LYS A 134 -12.04 23.86 -11.87
N GLU A 135 -12.23 22.85 -11.04
CA GLU A 135 -13.53 22.50 -10.45
C GLU A 135 -13.98 23.47 -9.34
N GLY A 136 -13.13 24.43 -8.95
CA GLY A 136 -13.41 25.41 -7.91
C GLY A 136 -13.21 24.88 -6.49
N GLY A 137 -12.57 23.72 -6.34
CA GLY A 137 -12.20 23.13 -5.05
C GLY A 137 -10.90 23.71 -4.50
N ASP A 138 -10.71 23.56 -3.19
CA ASP A 138 -9.44 23.83 -2.51
C ASP A 138 -8.59 22.54 -2.48
N PRO A 139 -7.43 22.50 -3.16
CA PRO A 139 -6.57 21.30 -3.21
C PRO A 139 -6.09 20.82 -1.85
N GLU A 140 -5.88 21.72 -0.88
CA GLU A 140 -5.39 21.34 0.44
C GLU A 140 -6.47 20.58 1.22
N ARG A 141 -7.73 21.01 1.07
CA ARG A 141 -8.89 20.37 1.69
C ARG A 141 -9.17 18.98 1.12
N GLU A 142 -9.04 18.77 -0.19
CA GLU A 142 -9.22 17.46 -0.82
C GLU A 142 -8.13 16.46 -0.39
N LYS A 143 -6.87 16.90 -0.32
CA LYS A 143 -5.77 16.07 0.20
C LYS A 143 -6.03 15.62 1.64
N LEU A 144 -6.51 16.51 2.50
CA LEU A 144 -6.86 16.17 3.89
C LEU A 144 -8.01 15.15 3.96
N LYS A 145 -9.02 15.27 3.10
CA LYS A 145 -10.11 14.28 3.02
C LYS A 145 -9.59 12.90 2.61
N ASN A 146 -8.74 12.83 1.57
CA ASN A 146 -8.17 11.59 1.07
C ASN A 146 -7.25 10.92 2.11
N ALA A 147 -6.42 11.71 2.80
CA ALA A 147 -5.61 11.22 3.92
C ALA A 147 -6.47 10.65 5.06
N LEU A 148 -7.54 11.35 5.45
CA LEU A 148 -8.46 10.88 6.49
C LEU A 148 -9.18 9.59 6.07
N ALA A 149 -9.62 9.50 4.80
CA ALA A 149 -10.25 8.31 4.26
C ALA A 149 -9.31 7.10 4.30
N SER A 150 -8.06 7.27 3.84
CA SER A 150 -7.02 6.24 3.90
C SER A 150 -6.73 5.80 5.34
N ASP A 151 -6.62 6.73 6.29
CA ASP A 151 -6.40 6.44 7.70
C ASP A 151 -7.55 5.65 8.34
N LEU A 152 -8.79 5.98 7.98
CA LEU A 152 -9.98 5.24 8.43
C LEU A 152 -10.01 3.83 7.86
N GLU A 153 -9.69 3.67 6.58
CA GLU A 153 -9.59 2.36 5.92
C GLU A 153 -8.48 1.51 6.56
N ASN A 154 -7.31 2.09 6.79
CA ASN A 154 -6.19 1.42 7.45
C ASN A 154 -6.54 1.03 8.89
N LYS A 155 -7.26 1.87 9.64
CA LYS A 155 -7.78 1.53 10.98
C LYS A 155 -8.83 0.42 10.91
N ALA A 156 -9.69 0.40 9.90
CA ALA A 156 -10.67 -0.66 9.68
C ALA A 156 -9.98 -1.99 9.34
N LYS A 157 -9.01 -1.98 8.42
CA LYS A 157 -8.16 -3.13 8.06
C LYS A 157 -7.38 -3.64 9.27
N LYS A 158 -6.75 -2.75 10.06
CA LYS A 158 -6.04 -3.12 11.30
C LYS A 158 -6.97 -3.70 12.36
N LYS A 159 -8.20 -3.19 12.50
CA LYS A 159 -9.22 -3.78 13.39
C LYS A 159 -9.69 -5.15 12.91
N GLY A 160 -9.78 -5.37 11.60
CA GLY A 160 -10.10 -6.66 10.99
C GLY A 160 -8.96 -7.69 11.12
N ASN A 161 -7.72 -7.25 10.91
CA ASN A 161 -6.52 -8.07 10.85
C ASN A 161 -5.83 -8.27 12.21
N LYS A 162 -6.31 -7.67 13.30
CA LYS A 162 -5.78 -7.90 14.66
C LYS A 162 -6.07 -9.31 15.21
N LYS A 163 -6.48 -10.23 14.35
CA LYS A 163 -6.65 -11.64 14.68
C LYS A 163 -5.55 -12.40 13.95
N PHE A 164 -4.64 -12.95 14.75
CA PHE A 164 -3.72 -14.03 14.38
C PHE A 164 -2.31 -13.61 13.92
N GLU A 165 -1.62 -12.81 14.73
CA GLU A 165 -0.16 -12.91 14.76
C GLU A 165 0.25 -14.11 15.61
N GLY A 166 1.05 -14.99 15.01
CA GLY A 166 1.55 -16.29 15.45
C GLY A 166 1.30 -16.71 16.90
N VAL A 167 0.47 -17.75 17.10
CA VAL A 167 0.52 -18.53 18.34
C VAL A 167 0.44 -20.01 18.01
N HIS A 168 1.59 -20.60 17.71
CA HIS A 168 1.82 -22.05 17.80
C HIS A 168 1.90 -22.51 19.26
N ASN A 169 1.05 -21.98 20.14
CA ASN A 169 0.98 -22.43 21.50
C ASN A 169 -0.48 -22.45 21.97
N LYS A 170 -1.22 -23.46 21.48
CA LYS A 170 -2.60 -23.76 21.91
C LYS A 170 -2.70 -24.06 23.41
N GLN A 171 -1.55 -24.27 24.07
CA GLN A 171 -1.39 -24.52 25.50
C GLN A 171 -0.84 -23.31 26.26
N SER A 172 -0.56 -22.18 25.59
CA SER A 172 -0.17 -20.96 26.30
C SER A 172 -1.31 -20.47 27.19
N ASP A 173 -0.97 -20.01 28.40
CA ASP A 173 -1.89 -19.40 29.36
C ASP A 173 -2.81 -18.36 28.72
N SER A 174 -2.34 -17.63 27.70
CA SER A 174 -3.15 -16.66 26.97
C SER A 174 -4.34 -17.30 26.23
N HIS A 175 -4.17 -18.47 25.60
CA HIS A 175 -5.29 -19.13 24.90
C HIS A 175 -6.34 -19.63 25.90
N ILE A 176 -5.88 -20.23 27.00
CA ILE A 176 -6.73 -20.73 28.09
C ILE A 176 -7.50 -19.56 28.71
N TYR A 177 -6.80 -18.47 29.05
CA TYR A 177 -7.37 -17.26 29.61
C TYR A 177 -8.40 -16.61 28.68
N ASN A 178 -8.09 -16.48 27.38
CA ASN A 178 -9.01 -15.88 26.41
C ASN A 178 -10.26 -16.75 26.17
N SER A 179 -10.10 -18.08 26.18
CA SER A 179 -11.23 -19.03 26.12
C SER A 179 -12.11 -18.91 27.36
N TYR A 180 -11.50 -18.89 28.55
CA TYR A 180 -12.18 -18.68 29.82
C TYR A 180 -12.96 -17.36 29.84
N LYS A 181 -12.31 -16.24 29.47
CA LYS A 181 -12.94 -14.92 29.42
C LYS A 181 -14.18 -14.88 28.53
N LYS A 182 -14.16 -15.57 27.39
CA LYS A 182 -15.33 -15.68 26.49
C LYS A 182 -16.46 -16.48 27.13
N ARG A 183 -16.14 -17.62 27.74
CA ARG A 183 -17.12 -18.47 28.44
C ARG A 183 -17.78 -17.74 29.61
N VAL A 184 -16.99 -17.05 30.43
CA VAL A 184 -17.51 -16.22 31.53
C VAL A 184 -18.51 -15.19 31.02
N LYS A 185 -18.13 -14.44 29.97
CA LYS A 185 -19.01 -13.43 29.37
C LYS A 185 -20.32 -14.02 28.84
N GLU A 186 -20.28 -15.20 28.24
CA GLU A 186 -21.48 -15.90 27.78
C GLU A 186 -22.37 -16.34 28.97
N MET A 187 -21.75 -16.85 30.03
CA MET A 187 -22.44 -17.28 31.25
C MET A 187 -22.98 -16.13 32.11
N GLU A 188 -22.45 -14.91 31.98
CA GLU A 188 -23.01 -13.71 32.63
C GLU A 188 -24.48 -13.50 32.24
N SER A 189 -24.85 -13.83 31.00
CA SER A 189 -26.24 -13.72 30.54
C SER A 189 -27.15 -14.75 31.21
N PHE A 190 -26.66 -15.98 31.43
CA PHE A 190 -27.39 -16.99 32.20
C PHE A 190 -27.53 -16.59 33.68
N ARG A 191 -26.46 -16.04 34.28
CA ARG A 191 -26.47 -15.59 35.68
C ARG A 191 -27.52 -14.52 35.96
N ASN A 192 -27.79 -13.65 34.99
CA ASN A 192 -28.81 -12.60 35.09
C ASN A 192 -30.22 -13.08 34.68
N SER A 193 -30.38 -14.34 34.27
CA SER A 193 -31.66 -14.90 33.84
C SER A 193 -32.48 -15.43 35.02
N GLU A 194 -33.79 -15.50 34.86
CA GLU A 194 -34.72 -16.06 35.86
C GLU A 194 -34.49 -17.56 36.13
N HIS A 195 -33.79 -18.25 35.23
CA HIS A 195 -33.47 -19.67 35.37
C HIS A 195 -32.30 -19.92 36.33
N TYR A 196 -31.50 -18.90 36.62
CA TYR A 196 -30.43 -19.00 37.59
C TYR A 196 -31.00 -19.07 39.00
N LYS A 197 -30.64 -20.13 39.73
CA LYS A 197 -31.00 -20.30 41.13
C LYS A 197 -29.78 -20.08 42.00
N GLU A 198 -29.89 -19.21 42.99
CA GLU A 198 -28.79 -18.97 43.92
C GLU A 198 -28.49 -20.22 44.75
N PHE A 199 -27.21 -20.40 45.06
CA PHE A 199 -26.76 -21.44 45.96
C PHE A 199 -27.14 -21.08 47.41
N VAL A 200 -27.73 -22.04 48.13
CA VAL A 200 -28.38 -21.81 49.43
C VAL A 200 -27.38 -21.80 50.59
N ASP A 201 -26.19 -22.39 50.43
CA ASP A 201 -25.15 -22.49 51.47
C ASP A 201 -23.97 -21.52 51.22
N LYS A 202 -24.23 -20.21 51.14
CA LYS A 202 -23.15 -19.22 50.89
C LYS A 202 -22.15 -19.08 52.05
N ASP A 203 -22.54 -19.47 53.26
CA ASP A 203 -21.81 -19.21 54.51
C ASP A 203 -21.01 -20.42 55.03
N GLN A 204 -21.01 -21.56 54.33
CA GLN A 204 -20.11 -22.67 54.65
C GLN A 204 -18.68 -22.28 54.22
N ILE A 205 -17.93 -21.72 55.17
CA ILE A 205 -16.49 -21.53 55.05
C ILE A 205 -15.89 -22.92 54.85
N ASN A 206 -15.43 -23.21 53.63
CA ASN A 206 -14.76 -24.47 53.32
C ASN A 206 -13.53 -24.63 54.23
N ASN A 207 -13.66 -25.39 55.32
CA ASN A 207 -12.52 -25.78 56.13
C ASN A 207 -11.66 -26.75 55.30
N GLU A 208 -10.33 -26.76 55.49
CA GLU A 208 -9.39 -27.60 54.72
C GLU A 208 -9.73 -29.11 54.79
N THR A 209 -10.47 -29.53 55.82
CA THR A 209 -10.96 -30.90 56.05
C THR A 209 -12.33 -31.20 55.43
N GLU A 210 -13.05 -30.21 54.89
CA GLU A 210 -14.38 -30.38 54.27
C GLU A 210 -14.32 -30.60 52.75
N TYR A 211 -13.11 -30.72 52.20
CA TYR A 211 -12.89 -31.03 50.79
C TYR A 211 -13.64 -32.30 50.35
N GLY A 212 -14.52 -32.16 49.35
CA GLY A 212 -15.33 -33.26 48.80
C GLY A 212 -16.76 -33.34 49.33
N LYS A 213 -17.13 -32.55 50.35
CA LYS A 213 -18.54 -32.31 50.68
C LYS A 213 -19.03 -31.14 49.83
N HIS A 214 -19.77 -31.42 48.77
CA HIS A 214 -20.39 -30.35 47.98
C HIS A 214 -21.75 -29.97 48.61
N GLY A 215 -22.03 -28.67 48.74
CA GLY A 215 -23.38 -28.24 49.06
C GLY A 215 -24.36 -28.53 47.90
N PHE A 216 -25.64 -28.33 48.14
CA PHE A 216 -26.67 -28.61 47.14
C PHE A 216 -26.62 -27.59 45.99
N VAL A 217 -26.22 -28.05 44.80
CA VAL A 217 -26.25 -27.22 43.58
C VAL A 217 -27.60 -27.39 42.88
N PRO A 218 -28.35 -26.30 42.61
CA PRO A 218 -29.61 -26.39 41.89
C PRO A 218 -29.47 -27.06 40.52
N GLU A 219 -30.38 -27.97 40.20
CA GLU A 219 -30.35 -28.74 38.94
C GLU A 219 -30.37 -27.84 37.69
N ALA A 220 -31.07 -26.70 37.76
CA ALA A 220 -31.11 -25.71 36.68
C ALA A 220 -29.70 -25.21 36.29
N ASN A 221 -28.84 -24.95 37.28
CA ASN A 221 -27.47 -24.48 37.04
C ASN A 221 -26.61 -25.61 36.46
N VAL A 222 -26.80 -26.84 36.94
CA VAL A 222 -26.12 -28.04 36.39
C VAL A 222 -26.52 -28.28 34.94
N ASN A 223 -27.81 -28.11 34.61
CA ASN A 223 -28.31 -28.27 33.25
C ASN A 223 -27.79 -27.16 32.33
N ALA A 224 -27.65 -25.93 32.80
CA ALA A 224 -27.03 -24.85 32.04
C ALA A 224 -25.55 -25.14 31.73
N MET A 225 -24.79 -25.65 32.70
CA MET A 225 -23.41 -26.10 32.47
C MET A 225 -23.35 -27.21 31.41
N LYS A 226 -24.23 -28.21 31.49
CA LYS A 226 -24.29 -29.28 30.48
C LYS A 226 -24.57 -28.73 29.07
N GLN A 227 -25.49 -27.77 28.96
CA GLN A 227 -25.82 -27.15 27.67
C GLN A 227 -24.64 -26.37 27.08
N GLU A 228 -23.92 -25.60 27.90
CA GLU A 228 -22.70 -24.88 27.48
C GLU A 228 -21.64 -25.85 26.93
N LEU A 229 -21.38 -26.94 27.66
CA LEU A 229 -20.40 -27.96 27.22
C LEU A 229 -20.80 -28.62 25.90
N LEU A 230 -22.08 -29.00 25.75
CA LEU A 230 -22.60 -29.59 24.52
C LEU A 230 -22.51 -28.62 23.34
N LYS A 231 -22.86 -27.35 23.56
CA LYS A 231 -22.75 -26.30 22.54
C LYS A 231 -21.32 -26.17 22.03
N HIS A 232 -20.34 -26.07 22.93
CA HIS A 232 -18.94 -25.97 22.54
C HIS A 232 -18.41 -27.23 21.84
N GLN A 233 -18.87 -28.42 22.25
CA GLN A 233 -18.52 -29.66 21.55
C GLN A 233 -19.08 -29.68 20.12
N MET A 234 -20.32 -29.24 19.91
CA MET A 234 -20.95 -29.12 18.60
C MET A 234 -20.23 -28.08 17.72
N GLU A 235 -19.92 -26.91 18.26
CA GLU A 235 -19.17 -25.87 17.55
C GLU A 235 -17.80 -26.36 17.10
N ARG A 236 -17.06 -27.03 17.98
CA ARG A 236 -15.77 -27.66 17.63
C ARG A 236 -15.92 -28.64 16.48
N ARG A 237 -16.93 -29.51 16.53
CA ARG A 237 -17.20 -30.51 15.48
C ARG A 237 -17.55 -29.82 14.15
N ASN A 238 -18.41 -28.80 14.19
CA ASN A 238 -18.83 -28.05 13.00
C ASN A 238 -17.67 -27.28 12.37
N ASN A 239 -16.85 -26.61 13.18
CA ASN A 239 -15.68 -25.87 12.69
C ASN A 239 -14.61 -26.80 12.11
N PHE A 240 -14.49 -28.04 12.58
CA PHE A 240 -13.62 -29.04 11.98
C PHE A 240 -14.16 -29.49 10.61
N LYS A 241 -15.47 -29.74 10.49
CA LYS A 241 -16.13 -30.12 9.23
C LYS A 241 -16.05 -29.04 8.15
N LYS A 242 -16.16 -27.76 8.53
CA LYS A 242 -16.09 -26.61 7.59
C LYS A 242 -14.73 -26.45 6.90
N ARG A 243 -13.68 -27.13 7.35
CA ARG A 243 -12.36 -27.16 6.69
C ARG A 243 -12.30 -28.19 5.55
N GLY A 244 -13.44 -28.44 4.90
CA GLY A 244 -13.60 -29.37 3.78
C GLY A 244 -12.78 -28.95 2.56
N THR A 245 -12.68 -29.86 1.60
CA THR A 245 -12.05 -29.63 0.29
C THR A 245 -12.84 -28.61 -0.51
N ASN A 246 -12.14 -27.74 -1.24
CA ASN A 246 -12.78 -26.95 -2.29
C ASN A 246 -13.13 -27.90 -3.45
N PRO A 247 -14.36 -27.85 -3.99
CA PRO A 247 -14.77 -28.74 -5.07
C PRO A 247 -14.08 -28.43 -6.41
N ASP A 248 -13.55 -27.22 -6.58
CA ASP A 248 -12.94 -26.74 -7.82
C ASP A 248 -11.40 -26.95 -7.87
N GLU A 249 -10.82 -27.64 -6.87
CA GLU A 249 -9.38 -27.89 -6.80
C GLU A 249 -9.00 -29.17 -7.58
N ASP A 250 -7.94 -29.11 -8.39
CA ASP A 250 -7.49 -30.24 -9.22
C ASP A 250 -7.15 -31.48 -8.39
N VAL A 251 -7.64 -32.64 -8.86
CA VAL A 251 -7.58 -33.89 -8.11
C VAL A 251 -6.22 -34.59 -8.18
N SER A 252 -5.32 -34.29 -7.25
CA SER A 252 -3.99 -34.94 -7.12
C SER A 252 -3.94 -36.20 -6.24
N TRP A 253 -5.07 -36.72 -5.77
CA TRP A 253 -5.14 -37.82 -4.79
C TRP A 253 -6.21 -38.86 -5.15
N ILE A 254 -5.95 -40.12 -4.77
CA ILE A 254 -6.87 -41.25 -5.01
C ILE A 254 -7.74 -41.53 -3.78
N ASN A 255 -7.20 -41.35 -2.57
CA ASN A 255 -7.91 -41.63 -1.31
C ASN A 255 -7.73 -40.48 -0.29
N GLU A 256 -8.56 -40.47 0.75
CA GLU A 256 -8.54 -39.40 1.77
C GLU A 256 -7.22 -39.31 2.54
N GLN A 257 -6.54 -40.44 2.78
CA GLN A 257 -5.24 -40.46 3.44
C GLN A 257 -4.15 -39.78 2.59
N ASN A 258 -4.15 -40.04 1.28
CA ASN A 258 -3.27 -39.41 0.29
C ASN A 258 -3.58 -37.92 0.18
N ARG A 259 -4.85 -37.50 0.27
CA ARG A 259 -5.22 -36.08 0.32
C ARG A 259 -4.54 -35.38 1.48
N VAL A 260 -4.66 -35.95 2.67
CA VAL A 260 -4.09 -35.38 3.90
C VAL A 260 -2.56 -35.37 3.83
N PHE A 261 -1.96 -36.42 3.26
CA PHE A 261 -0.52 -36.49 3.04
C PHE A 261 -0.03 -35.44 2.03
N ASN A 262 -0.64 -35.37 0.84
CA ASN A 262 -0.32 -34.36 -0.18
C ASN A 262 -0.48 -32.94 0.38
N LYS A 263 -1.55 -32.68 1.15
CA LYS A 263 -1.75 -31.40 1.84
C LYS A 263 -0.68 -31.11 2.89
N LYS A 264 -0.14 -32.13 3.56
CA LYS A 264 0.97 -31.99 4.51
C LYS A 264 2.27 -31.67 3.80
N VAL A 265 2.56 -32.36 2.70
CA VAL A 265 3.73 -32.13 1.84
C VAL A 265 3.66 -30.72 1.25
N SER A 266 2.52 -30.33 0.70
CA SER A 266 2.32 -29.02 0.09
C SER A 266 2.67 -27.87 1.04
N ARG A 267 2.22 -27.93 2.30
CA ARG A 267 2.56 -26.91 3.32
C ARG A 267 4.06 -26.74 3.56
N ALA A 268 4.84 -27.81 3.45
CA ALA A 268 6.27 -27.77 3.72
C ALA A 268 7.09 -27.45 2.46
N TYR A 269 6.68 -27.97 1.30
CA TYR A 269 7.50 -27.99 0.10
C TYR A 269 7.02 -27.04 -1.01
N ASP A 270 5.76 -26.59 -1.02
CA ASP A 270 5.23 -25.73 -2.11
C ASP A 270 6.01 -24.43 -2.28
N LYS A 271 6.58 -23.90 -1.19
CA LYS A 271 7.44 -22.72 -1.23
C LYS A 271 8.67 -22.94 -2.13
N TYR A 272 9.18 -24.18 -2.18
CA TYR A 272 10.40 -24.53 -2.89
C TYR A 272 10.13 -25.20 -4.25
N THR A 273 8.94 -25.76 -4.45
CA THR A 273 8.57 -26.50 -5.68
C THR A 273 7.65 -25.70 -6.61
N LEU A 274 7.44 -24.40 -6.34
CA LEU A 274 6.56 -23.54 -7.14
C LEU A 274 6.98 -23.47 -8.61
N GLU A 275 8.28 -23.28 -8.88
CA GLU A 275 8.80 -23.21 -10.26
C GLU A 275 8.62 -24.53 -11.00
N ILE A 276 8.89 -25.66 -10.34
CA ILE A 276 8.71 -27.01 -10.90
C ILE A 276 7.24 -27.23 -11.25
N ARG A 277 6.31 -26.82 -10.37
CA ARG A 277 4.87 -26.91 -10.62
C ARG A 277 4.46 -26.08 -11.85
N GLN A 278 4.90 -24.83 -11.93
CA GLN A 278 4.60 -23.96 -13.08
C GLN A 278 5.17 -24.52 -14.39
N ASN A 279 6.36 -25.12 -14.36
CA ASN A 279 6.97 -25.73 -15.55
C ASN A 279 6.17 -26.96 -16.02
N LEU A 280 5.63 -27.75 -15.09
CA LEU A 280 4.73 -28.87 -15.43
C LEU A 280 3.42 -28.36 -16.05
N GLU A 281 2.83 -27.30 -15.50
CA GLU A 281 1.62 -26.66 -16.04
C GLU A 281 1.86 -26.03 -17.43
N ARG A 282 3.07 -25.53 -17.69
CA ARG A 282 3.49 -24.97 -18.99
C ARG A 282 3.97 -26.01 -20.01
N GLY A 283 3.94 -27.30 -19.69
CA GLY A 283 4.32 -28.37 -20.62
C GLY A 283 5.82 -28.59 -20.76
N THR A 284 6.56 -28.53 -19.65
CA THR A 284 7.99 -28.94 -19.54
C THR A 284 8.96 -28.24 -20.49
N SER A 285 8.55 -27.11 -21.09
CA SER A 285 9.43 -26.27 -21.89
C SER A 285 10.16 -25.32 -20.94
N LEU A 286 11.45 -25.58 -20.74
CA LEU A 286 12.36 -24.70 -20.01
C LEU A 286 12.76 -23.50 -20.89
#